data_AF-A0A940TP43-F1
#
_entry.id   AF-A0A940TP43-F1
#
_cell.length_a   1.000
_cell.length_b   1.000
_cell.length_c   1.000
_cell.angle_alpha   90.00
_cell.angle_beta   90.00
_cell.angle_gamma   90.00
#
_symmetry.space_group_name_H-M   'P 1'
#
loop_
_entity.id
_entity.type
_entity.pdbx_description
1 polymer ?
#
loop_
_entity_poly.entity_id
_entity_poly.type
_entity_poly.pdbx_seq_one_letter_code
_entity_poly.pdbx_strand_id
1 'polypeptide(L)'
;MKPILSPTRLFVLGFALILIANVIALVGVAVNRSGKPEAVTEFTERELSIPYYKVNDENSGLALQLNWRALPESKDDSYPFYSRWRSPVWFNAQKLTEIGFVMDETTCPDEDSKRKELLPKDAFIVFEYDGETYQEALQRAERSLKKAEDALKADEKEKDLQDRFKGANKDLEAERNSASRLFAIDAGLDAGKLRQRYPDRSKFIIMRGIVGLECRFDKNKKEVAGHIADIRINKINVPLSYRKLFDSIEAQDKSLKRGHESPRYKVQLTYGSRFEPWIQGVDKLLK
;
A
#
# COMPACT_ATOMS: atom_id res chain seq x y z
N MET A 1 -21.40 38.95 34.95
CA MET A 1 -19.95 39.24 34.75
C MET A 1 -19.27 37.97 34.29
N LYS A 2 -18.69 37.92 33.09
CA LYS A 2 -17.82 36.79 32.70
C LYS A 2 -16.50 36.95 33.47
N PRO A 3 -16.04 35.93 34.24
CA PRO A 3 -14.77 36.03 34.92
C PRO A 3 -13.67 36.06 33.85
N ILE A 4 -13.01 37.21 33.71
CA ILE A 4 -11.85 37.35 32.84
C ILE A 4 -10.72 36.62 33.57
N LEU A 5 -10.31 35.46 33.04
CA LEU A 5 -9.16 34.70 33.55
C LEU A 5 -7.92 35.59 33.53
N SER A 6 -7.15 35.60 34.63
CA SER A 6 -5.91 36.37 34.68
C SER A 6 -4.88 35.82 33.69
N PRO A 7 -3.99 36.66 33.13
CA PRO A 7 -2.97 36.23 32.17
C PRO A 7 -2.12 35.06 32.66
N THR A 8 -1.78 35.02 33.95
CA THR A 8 -1.05 33.92 34.57
C THR A 8 -1.83 32.60 34.54
N ARG A 9 -3.15 32.63 34.77
CA ARG A 9 -3.99 31.42 34.70
C ARG A 9 -4.13 30.92 33.28
N LEU A 10 -4.24 31.82 32.29
CA LEU A 10 -4.25 31.45 30.88
C LEU A 10 -2.92 30.82 30.45
N PHE A 11 -1.79 31.36 30.91
CA PHE A 11 -0.47 30.79 30.64
C PHE A 11 -0.33 29.37 31.22
N VAL A 12 -0.71 29.17 32.49
CA VAL A 12 -0.65 27.85 33.13
C VAL A 12 -1.55 26.84 32.41
N LEU A 13 -2.76 27.24 32.02
CA LEU A 13 -3.67 26.38 31.26
C LEU A 13 -3.10 26.02 29.88
N GLY A 14 -2.52 27.00 29.16
CA GLY A 14 -1.87 26.74 27.87
C GLY A 14 -0.68 25.80 27.98
N PHE A 15 0.17 26.01 28.99
CA PHE A 15 1.31 25.13 29.25
C PHE A 15 0.87 23.71 29.65
N ALA A 16 -0.13 23.59 30.53
CA ALA A 16 -0.70 22.31 30.94
C ALA A 16 -1.29 21.56 29.73
N LEU A 17 -1.98 22.26 28.82
CA LEU A 17 -2.52 21.67 27.60
C LEU A 17 -1.42 21.08 26.72
N ILE A 18 -0.30 21.79 26.55
CA ILE A 18 0.86 21.30 25.78
C ILE A 18 1.44 20.04 26.44
N LEU A 19 1.63 20.05 27.76
CA LEU A 19 2.15 18.88 28.48
C LEU A 19 1.21 17.67 28.33
N ILE A 20 -0.09 17.87 28.52
CA ILE A 20 -1.10 16.80 28.40
C ILE A 20 -1.09 16.22 26.98
N ALA A 21 -1.07 17.05 25.95
CA ALA A 21 -1.02 16.59 24.56
C ALA A 21 0.22 15.72 24.27
N ASN A 22 1.39 16.14 24.76
CA ASN A 22 2.63 15.37 24.60
C ASN A 22 2.60 14.05 25.39
N VAL A 23 2.07 14.05 26.62
CA VAL A 23 1.91 12.83 27.42
C VAL A 23 0.97 11.85 26.71
N ILE A 24 -0.17 12.31 26.18
CA ILE A 24 -1.10 11.46 25.42
C ILE A 24 -0.41 10.84 24.19
N ALA A 25 0.38 11.63 23.45
CA ALA A 25 1.12 11.13 22.30
C ALA A 25 2.14 10.05 22.69
N LEU A 26 2.95 10.29 23.73
CA LEU A 26 3.96 9.35 24.21
C LEU A 26 3.35 8.07 24.77
N VAL A 27 2.25 8.17 25.53
CA VAL A 27 1.49 7.01 26.01
C VAL A 27 0.94 6.23 24.81
N GLY A 28 0.45 6.91 23.78
CA GLY A 28 0.00 6.26 22.55
C GLY A 28 1.10 5.43 21.88
N VAL A 29 2.31 5.97 21.78
CA VAL A 29 3.49 5.25 21.25
C VAL A 29 3.88 4.08 22.14
N ALA A 30 3.93 4.29 23.46
CA ALA A 30 4.26 3.24 24.42
C ALA A 30 3.27 2.08 24.34
N VAL A 31 1.96 2.37 24.27
CA VAL A 31 0.91 1.37 24.09
C VAL A 31 1.06 0.64 22.75
N ASN A 32 1.28 1.37 21.65
CA ASN A 32 1.47 0.75 20.33
C ASN A 32 2.66 -0.23 20.33
N ARG A 33 3.76 0.15 20.99
CA ARG A 33 4.98 -0.68 21.08
C ARG A 33 4.94 -1.73 22.18
N SER A 34 3.90 -1.76 23.01
CA SER A 34 3.77 -2.71 24.12
C SER A 34 3.17 -4.04 23.65
N GLY A 35 3.51 -5.10 24.39
CA GLY A 35 2.96 -6.43 24.17
C GLY A 35 3.48 -7.10 22.89
N LYS A 36 2.70 -8.05 22.38
CA LYS A 36 3.03 -8.78 21.14
C LYS A 36 2.74 -7.87 19.93
N PRO A 37 3.72 -7.61 19.05
CA PRO A 37 3.50 -6.80 17.86
C PRO A 37 2.46 -7.44 16.94
N GLU A 38 1.75 -6.58 16.19
CA GLU A 38 0.80 -6.95 15.16
C GLU A 38 1.49 -7.79 14.08
N ALA A 39 2.58 -7.27 13.51
CA ALA A 39 3.44 -7.93 12.54
C ALA A 39 4.88 -7.45 12.69
N VAL A 40 5.81 -8.34 12.33
CA VAL A 40 7.24 -8.02 12.23
C VAL A 40 7.73 -8.63 10.93
N THR A 41 8.14 -7.78 10.00
CA THR A 41 8.53 -8.21 8.65
C THR A 41 9.72 -7.40 8.17
N GLU A 42 10.58 -8.04 7.41
CA GLU A 42 11.69 -7.39 6.72
C GLU A 42 11.25 -7.01 5.31
N PHE A 43 11.11 -5.73 5.03
CA PHE A 43 10.75 -5.19 3.73
C PHE A 43 11.97 -4.69 2.99
N THR A 44 11.90 -4.69 1.66
CA THR A 44 12.95 -4.12 0.81
C THR A 44 12.47 -2.79 0.23
N GLU A 45 13.34 -2.15 -0.55
CA GLU A 45 12.97 -1.00 -1.37
C GLU A 45 11.74 -1.24 -2.28
N ARG A 46 11.44 -2.50 -2.62
CA ARG A 46 10.25 -2.88 -3.40
C ARG A 46 8.95 -2.51 -2.68
N GLU A 47 8.91 -2.69 -1.35
CA GLU A 47 7.74 -2.45 -0.49
C GLU A 47 7.81 -1.11 0.25
N LEU A 48 9.02 -0.59 0.49
CA LEU A 48 9.25 0.68 1.17
C LEU A 48 10.21 1.53 0.34
N SER A 49 9.70 2.32 -0.60
CA SER A 49 10.56 3.10 -1.52
C SER A 49 10.87 4.49 -1.00
N ILE A 50 11.99 5.06 -1.47
CA ILE A 50 12.29 6.48 -1.31
C ILE A 50 11.37 7.26 -2.27
N PRO A 51 10.53 8.19 -1.79
CA PRO A 51 9.60 8.92 -2.64
C PRO A 51 10.35 9.76 -3.68
N TYR A 52 9.77 9.87 -4.89
CA TYR A 52 10.43 10.47 -6.08
C TYR A 52 10.50 12.01 -6.09
N TYR A 53 10.04 12.71 -5.05
CA TYR A 53 9.95 14.17 -5.11
C TYR A 53 11.31 14.85 -4.99
N LYS A 54 11.61 15.79 -5.91
CA LYS A 54 12.70 16.76 -5.75
C LYS A 54 12.47 17.51 -4.44
N VAL A 55 13.42 17.35 -3.54
CA VAL A 55 13.52 18.11 -2.30
C VAL A 55 13.59 19.60 -2.67
N ASN A 56 12.50 20.33 -2.46
CA ASN A 56 12.63 21.75 -2.17
C ASN A 56 13.02 21.84 -0.69
N ASP A 57 14.12 22.56 -0.45
CA ASP A 57 15.04 22.57 0.70
C ASP A 57 14.48 22.97 2.10
N GLU A 58 13.30 22.50 2.51
CA GLU A 58 12.80 22.85 3.86
C GLU A 58 12.32 21.67 4.71
N ASN A 59 12.21 20.46 4.14
CA ASN A 59 11.71 19.30 4.88
C ASN A 59 12.87 18.34 5.23
N SER A 60 13.38 18.43 6.46
CA SER A 60 14.48 17.59 6.96
C SER A 60 14.06 16.14 7.25
N GLY A 61 12.75 15.86 7.27
CA GLY A 61 12.20 14.52 7.48
C GLY A 61 12.25 13.65 6.21
N LEU A 62 12.82 12.45 6.32
CA LEU A 62 12.67 11.38 5.32
C LEU A 62 11.53 10.45 5.73
N ALA A 63 10.65 10.11 4.80
CA ALA A 63 9.64 9.07 4.99
C ALA A 63 9.65 8.11 3.79
N LEU A 64 9.65 6.81 4.07
CA LEU A 64 9.55 5.77 3.05
C LEU A 64 8.08 5.58 2.65
N GLN A 65 7.83 5.46 1.36
CA GLN A 65 6.50 5.20 0.81
C GLN A 65 6.22 3.69 0.84
N LEU A 66 5.12 3.30 1.49
CA LEU A 66 4.61 1.94 1.43
C LEU A 66 4.04 1.67 0.04
N ASN A 67 4.59 0.68 -0.63
CA ASN A 67 4.14 0.16 -1.90
C ASN A 67 3.47 -1.19 -1.67
N TRP A 68 2.20 -1.25 -2.00
CA TRP A 68 1.39 -2.46 -1.97
C TRP A 68 0.60 -2.56 -3.27
N ARG A 69 0.13 -3.76 -3.57
CA ARG A 69 -0.54 -4.07 -4.84
C ARG A 69 -1.78 -4.91 -4.55
N ALA A 70 -2.73 -4.91 -5.45
CA ALA A 70 -3.82 -5.89 -5.48
C ALA A 70 -3.65 -6.73 -6.74
N LEU A 71 -3.93 -8.03 -6.64
CA LEU A 71 -3.93 -8.87 -7.84
C LEU A 71 -5.18 -8.52 -8.67
N PRO A 72 -5.03 -8.13 -9.96
CA PRO A 72 -6.17 -7.80 -10.81
C PRO A 72 -6.86 -9.07 -11.32
N GLU A 73 -8.10 -8.92 -11.79
CA GLU A 73 -8.95 -10.02 -12.26
C GLU A 73 -8.48 -10.63 -13.58
N SER A 74 -8.09 -9.81 -14.56
CA SER A 74 -7.60 -10.27 -15.85
C SER A 74 -6.40 -9.45 -16.35
N LYS A 75 -5.58 -10.04 -17.23
CA LYS A 75 -4.48 -9.38 -17.96
C LYS A 75 -4.87 -8.87 -19.36
N ASP A 76 -6.00 -9.31 -19.92
CA ASP A 76 -6.40 -9.00 -21.31
C ASP A 76 -7.05 -7.62 -21.47
N ASP A 77 -7.27 -6.89 -20.37
CA ASP A 77 -7.83 -5.55 -20.44
C ASP A 77 -6.72 -4.51 -20.60
N SER A 78 -6.67 -3.94 -21.79
CA SER A 78 -5.82 -2.82 -22.21
C SER A 78 -6.12 -1.49 -21.49
N TYR A 79 -6.50 -1.51 -20.21
CA TYR A 79 -6.91 -0.34 -19.43
C TYR A 79 -5.78 0.16 -18.52
N PRO A 80 -5.60 1.48 -18.31
CA PRO A 80 -4.39 2.04 -17.71
C PRO A 80 -4.08 1.46 -16.33
N PHE A 81 -2.81 1.07 -16.21
CA PHE A 81 -2.10 0.40 -15.13
C PHE A 81 -2.07 1.14 -13.78
N TYR A 82 -3.01 2.04 -13.46
CA TYR A 82 -3.01 2.78 -12.19
C TYR A 82 -4.34 2.70 -11.43
N SER A 83 -5.46 2.49 -12.12
CA SER A 83 -6.79 2.50 -11.48
C SER A 83 -7.18 1.17 -10.84
N ARG A 84 -6.68 0.03 -11.35
CA ARG A 84 -7.09 -1.32 -10.87
C ARG A 84 -6.25 -1.90 -9.73
N TRP A 85 -5.09 -1.31 -9.41
CA TRP A 85 -4.19 -1.80 -8.33
C TRP A 85 -4.78 -1.69 -6.93
N ARG A 86 -5.86 -0.92 -6.80
CA ARG A 86 -6.56 -0.71 -5.54
C ARG A 86 -7.84 -1.51 -5.45
N SER A 87 -8.23 -2.24 -6.48
CA SER A 87 -9.55 -2.89 -6.56
C SER A 87 -9.41 -4.40 -6.76
N PRO A 88 -9.03 -5.13 -5.70
CA PRO A 88 -8.76 -6.57 -5.77
C PRO A 88 -9.98 -7.39 -6.18
N VAL A 89 -9.75 -8.53 -6.85
CA VAL A 89 -10.80 -9.47 -7.29
C VAL A 89 -11.67 -9.97 -6.15
N TRP A 90 -11.07 -10.20 -4.97
CA TRP A 90 -11.80 -10.69 -3.80
C TRP A 90 -12.75 -9.64 -3.21
N PHE A 91 -12.57 -8.36 -3.55
CA PHE A 91 -13.36 -7.28 -2.96
C PHE A 91 -14.64 -7.03 -3.76
N ASN A 92 -15.48 -8.04 -3.81
CA ASN A 92 -16.75 -8.03 -4.54
C ASN A 92 -17.93 -7.51 -3.70
N ALA A 93 -19.13 -7.57 -4.27
CA ALA A 93 -20.37 -7.12 -3.62
C ALA A 93 -20.64 -7.79 -2.26
N GLN A 94 -20.35 -9.09 -2.13
CA GLN A 94 -20.51 -9.81 -0.87
C GLN A 94 -19.57 -9.24 0.20
N LYS A 95 -18.29 -9.08 -0.13
CA LYS A 95 -17.28 -8.55 0.79
C LYS A 95 -17.59 -7.11 1.23
N LEU A 96 -18.05 -6.26 0.32
CA LEU A 96 -18.50 -4.91 0.64
C LEU A 96 -19.67 -4.92 1.64
N THR A 97 -20.63 -5.84 1.48
CA THR A 97 -21.73 -6.01 2.44
C THR A 97 -21.22 -6.45 3.82
N GLU A 98 -20.24 -7.36 3.87
CA GLU A 98 -19.58 -7.78 5.12
C GLU A 98 -18.87 -6.61 5.85
N ILE A 99 -18.36 -5.64 5.09
CA ILE A 99 -17.73 -4.40 5.62
C ILE A 99 -18.78 -3.33 5.97
N GLY A 100 -20.06 -3.61 5.73
CA GLY A 100 -21.19 -2.76 6.12
C GLY A 100 -21.57 -1.71 5.09
N PHE A 101 -21.25 -1.93 3.81
CA PHE A 101 -21.91 -1.21 2.72
C PHE A 101 -23.33 -1.77 2.55
N VAL A 102 -24.31 -0.87 2.46
CA VAL A 102 -25.69 -1.24 2.14
C VAL A 102 -25.85 -1.12 0.62
N MET A 103 -26.10 -2.24 -0.04
CA MET A 103 -26.34 -2.29 -1.47
C MET A 103 -27.83 -2.32 -1.78
N ASP A 104 -28.21 -1.50 -2.75
CA ASP A 104 -29.54 -1.38 -3.31
C ASP A 104 -29.43 -1.17 -4.83
N GLU A 105 -30.56 -1.16 -5.53
CA GLU A 105 -30.62 -0.96 -6.99
C GLU A 105 -30.04 0.41 -7.41
N THR A 106 -29.95 1.37 -6.48
CA THR A 106 -29.42 2.72 -6.71
C THR A 106 -27.91 2.85 -6.45
N THR A 107 -27.27 1.78 -5.96
CA THR A 107 -25.87 1.78 -5.54
C THR A 107 -24.90 1.97 -6.70
N CYS A 108 -25.22 1.36 -7.84
CA CYS A 108 -24.58 1.66 -9.11
C CYS A 108 -25.67 2.03 -10.09
N PRO A 109 -26.13 3.27 -10.18
CA PRO A 109 -27.18 3.61 -11.14
C PRO A 109 -26.57 3.69 -12.55
N ASP A 110 -27.42 3.73 -13.58
CA ASP A 110 -26.96 3.79 -14.98
C ASP A 110 -26.26 5.14 -15.27
N GLU A 111 -25.44 5.21 -16.32
CA GLU A 111 -24.49 6.33 -16.57
C GLU A 111 -25.09 7.73 -16.45
N ASP A 112 -26.36 7.91 -16.83
CA ASP A 112 -27.07 9.20 -16.83
C ASP A 112 -27.62 9.64 -15.45
N SER A 113 -27.45 8.80 -14.43
CA SER A 113 -28.02 9.03 -13.10
C SER A 113 -26.97 9.53 -12.10
N LYS A 114 -27.33 10.49 -11.24
CA LYS A 114 -26.47 10.92 -10.13
C LYS A 114 -26.16 9.73 -9.23
N ARG A 115 -24.87 9.35 -9.15
CA ARG A 115 -24.40 8.32 -8.21
C ARG A 115 -24.70 8.76 -6.79
N LYS A 116 -25.24 7.84 -5.99
CA LYS A 116 -25.27 8.01 -4.53
C LYS A 116 -23.82 8.07 -4.06
N GLU A 117 -23.40 9.18 -3.47
CA GLU A 117 -22.09 9.28 -2.84
C GLU A 117 -22.07 8.33 -1.63
N LEU A 118 -21.60 7.11 -1.85
CA LEU A 118 -21.36 6.18 -0.76
C LEU A 118 -20.05 6.57 -0.09
N LEU A 119 -20.16 7.00 1.17
CA LEU A 119 -19.01 7.43 1.95
C LEU A 119 -18.03 6.26 2.13
N PRO A 120 -16.72 6.50 1.92
CA PRO A 120 -15.69 5.54 2.26
C PRO A 120 -15.79 5.09 3.72
N LYS A 121 -15.40 3.85 4.00
CA LYS A 121 -15.45 3.24 5.33
C LYS A 121 -14.06 2.87 5.82
N ASP A 122 -13.87 2.97 7.12
CA ASP A 122 -12.71 2.38 7.78
C ASP A 122 -12.81 0.86 7.78
N ALA A 123 -11.71 0.18 7.43
CA ALA A 123 -11.58 -1.26 7.53
C ALA A 123 -10.17 -1.66 7.94
N PHE A 124 -10.04 -2.88 8.45
CA PHE A 124 -8.76 -3.56 8.56
C PHE A 124 -8.54 -4.35 7.28
N ILE A 125 -7.36 -4.17 6.67
CA ILE A 125 -6.98 -4.81 5.40
C ILE A 125 -5.82 -5.75 5.69
N VAL A 126 -5.93 -6.98 5.21
CA VAL A 126 -4.89 -8.00 5.33
C VAL A 126 -4.01 -7.93 4.10
N PHE A 127 -2.71 -7.78 4.33
CA PHE A 127 -1.68 -7.86 3.33
C PHE A 127 -0.87 -9.13 3.49
N GLU A 128 -0.68 -9.87 2.40
CA GLU A 128 0.25 -10.98 2.29
C GLU A 128 1.59 -10.47 1.75
N TYR A 129 2.67 -10.75 2.47
CA TYR A 129 4.02 -10.45 2.03
C TYR A 129 4.70 -11.71 1.49
N ASP A 130 5.23 -11.61 0.27
CA ASP A 130 6.05 -12.63 -0.38
C ASP A 130 5.42 -14.03 -0.36
N GLY A 131 4.10 -14.07 -0.52
CA GLY A 131 3.29 -15.28 -0.42
C GLY A 131 2.71 -15.76 -1.74
N GLU A 132 1.61 -16.48 -1.64
CA GLU A 132 0.99 -17.19 -2.77
C GLU A 132 0.50 -16.22 -3.84
N THR A 133 -0.02 -15.06 -3.43
CA THR A 133 -0.49 -14.03 -4.36
C THR A 133 0.66 -13.44 -5.20
N TYR A 134 1.85 -13.32 -4.61
CA TYR A 134 3.05 -12.89 -5.35
C TYR A 134 3.53 -13.98 -6.31
N GLN A 135 3.54 -15.24 -5.88
CA GLN A 135 3.87 -16.37 -6.77
C GLN A 135 2.91 -16.44 -7.96
N GLU A 136 1.63 -16.17 -7.75
CA GLU A 136 0.66 -16.09 -8.83
C GLU A 136 0.97 -14.94 -9.80
N ALA A 137 1.33 -13.75 -9.28
CA ALA A 137 1.73 -12.62 -10.10
C ALA A 137 2.96 -12.94 -10.99
N LEU A 138 3.97 -13.60 -10.42
CA LEU A 138 5.15 -14.10 -11.16
C LEU A 138 4.74 -15.09 -12.26
N GLN A 139 3.96 -16.11 -11.94
CA GLN A 139 3.50 -17.10 -12.92
C GLN A 139 2.65 -16.48 -14.04
N ARG A 140 1.84 -15.44 -13.72
CA ARG A 140 1.11 -14.67 -14.73
C ARG A 140 2.05 -13.86 -15.62
N ALA A 141 3.16 -13.33 -15.11
CA ALA A 141 4.18 -12.64 -15.91
C ALA A 141 4.93 -13.63 -16.82
N GLU A 142 5.35 -14.79 -16.30
CA GLU A 142 6.05 -15.82 -17.06
C GLU A 142 5.19 -16.38 -18.21
N ARG A 143 3.91 -16.68 -17.95
CA ARG A 143 2.97 -17.09 -19.00
C ARG A 143 2.77 -16.03 -20.07
N SER A 144 2.75 -14.76 -19.68
CA SER A 144 2.61 -13.63 -20.62
C SER A 144 3.83 -13.51 -21.52
N LEU A 145 5.04 -13.63 -20.96
CA LEU A 145 6.27 -13.61 -21.73
C LEU A 145 6.32 -14.77 -22.72
N LYS A 146 5.99 -15.98 -22.26
CA LYS A 146 5.92 -17.17 -23.13
C LYS A 146 4.94 -16.99 -24.30
N LYS A 147 3.73 -16.48 -24.03
CA LYS A 147 2.73 -16.18 -25.07
C LYS A 147 3.24 -15.15 -26.08
N ALA A 148 3.93 -14.10 -25.62
CA ALA A 148 4.50 -13.08 -26.49
C ALA A 148 5.68 -13.61 -27.32
N GLU A 149 6.51 -14.47 -26.74
CA GLU A 149 7.61 -15.15 -27.42
C GLU A 149 7.11 -16.10 -28.52
N ASP A 150 6.11 -16.93 -28.21
CA ASP A 150 5.51 -17.85 -29.18
C ASP A 150 4.84 -17.10 -30.34
N ALA A 151 4.19 -15.96 -30.05
CA ALA A 151 3.62 -15.11 -31.09
C ALA A 151 4.72 -14.47 -31.96
N LEU A 152 5.79 -13.94 -31.37
CA LEU A 152 6.90 -13.34 -32.11
C LEU A 152 7.62 -14.34 -33.01
N LYS A 153 7.74 -15.61 -32.60
CA LYS A 153 8.29 -16.69 -33.45
C LYS A 153 7.44 -16.97 -34.70
N ALA A 154 6.15 -16.67 -34.66
CA ALA A 154 5.26 -16.87 -35.81
C ALA A 154 5.43 -15.77 -36.88
N ASP A 155 5.80 -14.55 -36.49
CA ASP A 155 6.15 -13.46 -37.40
C ASP A 155 7.15 -12.47 -36.73
N GLU A 156 8.44 -12.74 -36.92
CA GLU A 156 9.52 -12.00 -36.24
C GLU A 156 9.66 -10.54 -36.68
N LYS A 157 9.10 -10.19 -37.85
CA LYS A 157 9.23 -8.84 -38.44
C LYS A 157 8.08 -7.93 -38.05
N GLU A 158 7.02 -8.47 -37.47
CA GLU A 158 5.88 -7.70 -37.01
C GLU A 158 6.25 -6.89 -35.76
N LYS A 159 6.06 -5.57 -35.84
CA LYS A 159 6.55 -4.63 -34.83
C LYS A 159 5.77 -4.73 -33.52
N ASP A 160 4.45 -4.91 -33.58
CA ASP A 160 3.62 -5.03 -32.38
C ASP A 160 3.99 -6.28 -31.57
N LEU A 161 4.35 -7.39 -32.21
CA LEU A 161 4.84 -8.62 -31.58
C LEU A 161 6.19 -8.39 -30.90
N GLN A 162 7.11 -7.65 -31.52
CA GLN A 162 8.38 -7.28 -30.89
C GLN A 162 8.16 -6.41 -29.66
N ASP A 163 7.25 -5.43 -29.74
CA ASP A 163 6.96 -4.53 -28.64
C ASP A 163 6.20 -5.24 -27.50
N ARG A 164 5.30 -6.18 -27.82
CA ARG A 164 4.66 -7.07 -26.83
C ARG A 164 5.67 -7.95 -26.11
N PHE A 165 6.61 -8.56 -26.83
CA PHE A 165 7.68 -9.36 -26.23
C PHE A 165 8.55 -8.53 -25.29
N LYS A 166 9.01 -7.34 -25.74
CA LYS A 166 9.79 -6.41 -24.90
C LYS A 166 9.01 -5.99 -23.65
N GLY A 167 7.72 -5.67 -23.79
CA GLY A 167 6.84 -5.32 -22.67
C GLY A 167 6.69 -6.46 -21.67
N ALA A 168 6.38 -7.67 -22.14
CA ALA A 168 6.21 -8.83 -21.27
C ALA A 168 7.52 -9.23 -20.55
N ASN A 169 8.68 -9.09 -21.23
CA ASN A 169 9.98 -9.33 -20.61
C ASN A 169 10.27 -8.29 -19.52
N LYS A 170 9.98 -7.01 -19.81
CA LYS A 170 10.11 -5.92 -18.85
C LYS A 170 9.23 -6.14 -17.61
N ASP A 171 7.99 -6.58 -17.81
CA ASP A 171 7.07 -6.88 -16.71
C ASP A 171 7.58 -8.03 -15.84
N LEU A 172 8.10 -9.12 -16.44
CA LEU A 172 8.67 -10.23 -15.68
C LEU A 172 9.88 -9.79 -14.85
N GLU A 173 10.79 -9.00 -15.44
CA GLU A 173 11.92 -8.43 -14.71
C GLU A 173 11.47 -7.46 -13.61
N ALA A 174 10.37 -6.72 -13.84
CA ALA A 174 9.77 -5.89 -12.82
C ALA A 174 9.30 -6.73 -11.63
N GLU A 175 8.52 -7.78 -11.88
CA GLU A 175 8.01 -8.70 -10.86
C GLU A 175 9.14 -9.36 -10.06
N ARG A 176 10.27 -9.69 -10.71
CA ARG A 176 11.42 -10.31 -10.03
C ARG A 176 12.19 -9.31 -9.16
N ASN A 177 12.44 -8.11 -9.67
CA ASN A 177 13.48 -7.25 -9.09
C ASN A 177 12.95 -6.03 -8.33
N SER A 178 11.80 -5.48 -8.74
CA SER A 178 11.40 -4.12 -8.34
C SER A 178 9.96 -3.96 -7.86
N ALA A 179 9.02 -4.79 -8.34
CA ALA A 179 7.62 -4.68 -7.99
C ALA A 179 7.36 -5.18 -6.56
N SER A 180 6.51 -4.50 -5.81
CA SER A 180 6.20 -4.90 -4.42
C SER A 180 5.67 -6.33 -4.31
N ARG A 181 6.14 -7.09 -3.32
CA ARG A 181 5.62 -8.42 -2.98
C ARG A 181 4.50 -8.37 -1.95
N LEU A 182 4.05 -7.18 -1.59
CA LEU A 182 3.00 -6.96 -0.58
C LEU A 182 1.65 -6.82 -1.28
N PHE A 183 0.77 -7.80 -1.09
CA PHE A 183 -0.54 -7.87 -1.75
C PHE A 183 -1.70 -7.76 -0.78
N ALA A 184 -2.70 -6.94 -1.08
CA ALA A 184 -3.96 -6.93 -0.33
C ALA A 184 -4.79 -8.17 -0.69
N ILE A 185 -5.15 -8.99 0.32
CA ILE A 185 -5.79 -10.30 0.11
C ILE A 185 -7.15 -10.48 0.81
N ASP A 186 -7.46 -9.68 1.83
CA ASP A 186 -8.75 -9.70 2.52
C ASP A 186 -8.97 -8.37 3.25
N ALA A 187 -10.21 -8.13 3.71
CA ALA A 187 -10.53 -7.02 4.60
C ALA A 187 -11.72 -7.36 5.51
N GLY A 188 -11.82 -6.66 6.63
CA GLY A 188 -12.90 -6.83 7.60
C GLY A 188 -12.94 -5.75 8.66
N LEU A 189 -13.97 -5.81 9.51
CA LEU A 189 -14.21 -4.84 10.59
C LEU A 189 -13.57 -5.26 11.93
N ASP A 190 -13.15 -6.52 12.06
CA ASP A 190 -12.61 -7.10 13.28
C ASP A 190 -11.18 -7.63 13.04
N ALA A 191 -10.19 -6.88 13.49
CA ALA A 191 -8.79 -7.26 13.35
C ALA A 191 -8.43 -8.55 14.12
N GLY A 192 -9.14 -8.87 15.21
CA GLY A 192 -8.93 -10.09 15.99
C GLY A 192 -9.34 -11.33 15.20
N LYS A 193 -10.51 -11.29 14.56
CA LYS A 193 -10.98 -12.35 13.65
C LYS A 193 -10.06 -12.51 12.44
N LEU A 194 -9.64 -11.40 11.83
CA LEU A 194 -8.66 -11.45 10.73
C LEU A 194 -7.35 -12.08 11.19
N ARG A 195 -6.83 -11.71 12.37
CA ARG A 195 -5.59 -12.31 12.89
C ARG A 195 -5.75 -13.79 13.27
N GLN A 196 -6.94 -14.24 13.67
CA GLN A 196 -7.21 -15.67 13.85
C GLN A 196 -7.18 -16.43 12.52
N ARG A 197 -7.73 -15.83 11.46
CA ARG A 197 -7.71 -16.40 10.10
C ARG A 197 -6.31 -16.39 9.48
N TYR A 198 -5.52 -15.36 9.76
CA TYR A 198 -4.17 -15.13 9.24
C TYR A 198 -3.15 -15.08 10.38
N PRO A 199 -2.82 -16.23 11.00
CA PRO A 199 -2.06 -16.26 12.27
C PRO A 199 -0.57 -15.93 12.13
N ASP A 200 0.02 -16.14 10.95
CA ASP A 200 1.44 -15.84 10.70
C ASP A 200 1.66 -14.32 10.59
N ARG A 201 2.37 -13.77 11.58
CA ARG A 201 2.66 -12.33 11.72
C ARG A 201 3.88 -11.86 10.94
N SER A 202 4.63 -12.80 10.36
CA SER A 202 5.76 -12.49 9.47
C SER A 202 5.29 -12.39 8.01
N LYS A 203 4.26 -13.17 7.67
CA LYS A 203 3.68 -13.25 6.33
C LYS A 203 2.45 -12.35 6.13
N PHE A 204 1.55 -12.28 7.12
CA PHE A 204 0.32 -11.50 7.02
C PHE A 204 0.36 -10.27 7.93
N ILE A 205 0.21 -9.09 7.34
CA ILE A 205 0.20 -7.80 8.02
C ILE A 205 -1.20 -7.19 7.93
N ILE A 206 -1.78 -6.81 9.07
CA ILE A 206 -3.07 -6.13 9.11
C ILE A 206 -2.82 -4.64 9.25
N MET A 207 -3.40 -3.85 8.35
CA MET A 207 -3.27 -2.39 8.37
C MET A 207 -4.65 -1.75 8.41
N ARG A 208 -4.74 -0.58 9.03
CA ARG A 208 -5.96 0.24 8.96
C ARG A 208 -5.97 0.99 7.63
N GLY A 209 -7.09 0.88 6.92
CA GLY A 209 -7.29 1.59 5.66
C GLY A 209 -8.69 2.13 5.52
N ILE A 210 -8.87 2.85 4.42
CA ILE A 210 -10.13 3.38 3.95
C ILE A 210 -10.49 2.59 2.71
N VAL A 211 -11.70 2.04 2.68
CA VAL A 211 -12.24 1.32 1.53
C VAL A 211 -13.45 2.04 0.99
N GLY A 212 -13.65 1.93 -0.32
CA GLY A 212 -14.77 2.49 -1.04
C GLY A 212 -15.37 1.47 -1.99
N LEU A 213 -16.49 1.87 -2.58
CA LEU A 213 -17.15 1.15 -3.66
C LEU A 213 -16.86 1.86 -4.98
N GLU A 214 -16.69 1.08 -6.04
CA GLU A 214 -16.66 1.54 -7.42
C GLU A 214 -17.67 0.73 -8.26
N CYS A 215 -18.26 1.39 -9.26
CA CYS A 215 -19.10 0.76 -10.25
C CYS A 215 -18.27 0.55 -11.51
N ARG A 216 -18.13 -0.68 -11.93
CA ARG A 216 -17.48 -1.05 -13.20
C ARG A 216 -18.55 -1.25 -14.25
N PHE A 217 -18.36 -0.60 -15.38
CA PHE A 217 -19.18 -0.76 -16.56
C PHE A 217 -18.28 -1.39 -17.63
N ASP A 218 -18.47 -2.67 -17.88
CA ASP A 218 -17.95 -3.33 -19.07
C ASP A 218 -19.11 -3.51 -20.06
N LYS A 219 -18.80 -3.60 -21.36
CA LYS A 219 -19.65 -3.43 -22.56
C LYS A 219 -21.07 -4.01 -22.48
N ASN A 220 -21.38 -4.96 -21.59
CA ASN A 220 -22.73 -5.47 -21.29
C ASN A 220 -22.95 -5.86 -19.81
N LYS A 221 -22.05 -5.52 -18.88
CA LYS A 221 -22.13 -5.90 -17.46
C LYS A 221 -21.83 -4.71 -16.55
N LYS A 222 -22.80 -4.44 -15.67
CA LYS A 222 -22.61 -3.57 -14.50
C LYS A 222 -22.17 -4.43 -13.33
N GLU A 223 -21.02 -4.12 -12.77
CA GLU A 223 -20.48 -4.81 -11.61
C GLU A 223 -20.15 -3.83 -10.49
N VAL A 224 -20.49 -4.22 -9.26
CA VAL A 224 -20.09 -3.53 -8.05
C VAL A 224 -18.77 -4.16 -7.57
N ALA A 225 -17.73 -3.34 -7.48
CA ALA A 225 -16.46 -3.75 -6.91
C ALA A 225 -16.04 -2.82 -5.78
N GLY A 226 -15.28 -3.33 -4.83
CA GLY A 226 -14.65 -2.55 -3.79
C GLY A 226 -13.26 -2.09 -4.23
N HIS A 227 -12.85 -0.95 -3.71
CA HIS A 227 -11.49 -0.47 -3.86
C HIS A 227 -10.93 0.00 -2.51
N ILE A 228 -9.62 -0.12 -2.35
CA ILE A 228 -8.87 0.35 -1.18
C ILE A 228 -8.42 1.78 -1.50
N ALA A 229 -9.13 2.76 -0.94
CA ALA A 229 -8.89 4.17 -1.20
C ALA A 229 -7.57 4.65 -0.59
N ASP A 230 -7.25 4.22 0.63
CA ASP A 230 -5.97 4.57 1.27
C ASP A 230 -5.62 3.60 2.40
N ILE A 231 -4.33 3.60 2.78
CA ILE A 231 -3.84 3.01 4.02
C ILE A 231 -3.47 4.16 4.96
N ARG A 232 -4.02 4.13 6.18
CA ARG A 232 -3.94 5.27 7.12
C ARG A 232 -2.51 5.75 7.36
N ILE A 233 -1.55 4.82 7.38
CA ILE A 233 -0.12 5.14 7.44
C ILE A 233 0.55 4.49 6.22
N ASN A 234 0.61 5.26 5.13
CA ASN A 234 1.26 4.87 3.89
C ASN A 234 2.67 5.45 3.73
N LYS A 235 3.10 6.33 4.66
CA LYS A 235 4.44 6.92 4.72
C LYS A 235 5.03 6.68 6.10
N ILE A 236 6.18 6.03 6.14
CA ILE A 236 6.86 5.64 7.37
C ILE A 236 8.07 6.54 7.57
N ASN A 237 8.03 7.38 8.61
CA ASN A 237 9.13 8.27 8.94
C ASN A 237 10.40 7.48 9.30
N VAL A 238 11.52 7.89 8.73
CA VAL A 238 12.84 7.31 8.98
C VAL A 238 13.44 7.95 10.23
N PRO A 239 13.76 7.16 11.28
CA PRO A 239 14.48 7.65 12.44
C PRO A 239 15.81 8.32 12.04
N LEU A 240 16.16 9.41 12.73
CA LEU A 240 17.36 10.21 12.44
C LEU A 240 18.64 9.35 12.40
N SER A 241 18.72 8.30 13.22
CA SER A 241 19.84 7.36 13.26
C SER A 241 20.14 6.68 11.92
N TYR A 242 19.14 6.53 11.04
CA TYR A 242 19.29 5.90 9.73
C TYR A 242 19.43 6.91 8.57
N ARG A 243 19.33 8.22 8.84
CA ARG A 243 19.34 9.26 7.80
C ARG A 243 20.59 9.20 6.91
N LYS A 244 21.78 9.09 7.53
CA LYS A 244 23.06 9.02 6.81
C LYS A 244 23.13 7.85 5.82
N LEU A 245 22.50 6.72 6.13
CA LEU A 245 22.47 5.56 5.25
C LEU A 245 21.68 5.89 3.98
N PHE A 246 20.49 6.49 4.11
CA PHE A 246 19.66 6.85 2.95
C PHE A 246 20.28 7.99 2.12
N ASP A 247 20.88 9.00 2.76
CA ASP A 247 21.60 10.07 2.04
C ASP A 247 22.72 9.48 1.15
N SER A 248 23.42 8.44 1.63
CA SER A 248 24.45 7.75 0.86
C SER A 248 23.90 6.97 -0.34
N ILE A 249 22.68 6.45 -0.23
CA ILE A 249 21.99 5.71 -1.29
C ILE A 249 21.48 6.69 -2.35
N GLU A 250 20.90 7.81 -1.93
CA GLU A 250 20.43 8.88 -2.82
C GLU A 250 21.59 9.55 -3.56
N ALA A 251 22.72 9.83 -2.88
CA ALA A 251 23.90 10.43 -3.52
C ALA A 251 24.56 9.53 -4.58
N GLN A 252 24.40 8.21 -4.46
CA GLN A 252 24.85 7.23 -5.46
C GLN A 252 23.91 7.16 -6.67
N ASP A 253 22.69 7.71 -6.56
CA ASP A 253 21.65 7.67 -7.58
C ASP A 253 21.82 8.81 -8.60
N LYS A 254 22.82 8.68 -9.49
CA LYS A 254 23.09 9.66 -10.56
C LYS A 254 22.15 9.54 -11.77
N SER A 255 21.24 8.56 -11.78
CA SER A 255 20.37 8.22 -12.91
C SER A 255 18.91 8.51 -12.61
N LEU A 256 18.31 9.47 -13.33
CA LEU A 256 16.86 9.70 -13.33
C LEU A 256 16.06 8.53 -13.96
N LYS A 257 16.72 7.51 -14.49
CA LYS A 257 16.11 6.34 -15.12
C LYS A 257 16.27 5.13 -14.19
N ARG A 258 15.45 5.08 -13.14
CA ARG A 258 15.33 3.85 -12.31
C ARG A 258 14.71 2.76 -13.17
N GLY A 259 15.54 1.82 -13.63
CA GLY A 259 15.09 0.58 -14.28
C GLY A 259 14.58 -0.44 -13.25
N HIS A 260 14.45 -1.70 -13.66
CA HIS A 260 14.12 -2.84 -12.79
C HIS A 260 15.32 -3.29 -11.96
N GLU A 261 15.93 -2.36 -11.22
CA GLU A 261 17.09 -2.64 -10.38
C GLU A 261 16.67 -3.41 -9.11
N SER A 262 17.56 -4.30 -8.67
CA SER A 262 17.44 -4.99 -7.39
C SER A 262 17.41 -3.99 -6.21
N PRO A 263 16.69 -4.31 -5.12
CA PRO A 263 16.57 -3.42 -3.97
C PRO A 263 17.94 -3.11 -3.35
N ARG A 264 18.13 -1.86 -2.92
CA ARG A 264 19.42 -1.37 -2.38
C ARG A 264 19.52 -1.45 -0.86
N TYR A 265 18.40 -1.65 -0.19
CA TYR A 265 18.31 -1.72 1.26
C TYR A 265 17.14 -2.60 1.69
N LYS A 266 17.21 -3.02 2.95
CA LYS A 266 16.15 -3.70 3.67
C LYS A 266 15.85 -2.97 4.96
N VAL A 267 14.60 -3.04 5.39
CA VAL A 267 14.05 -2.34 6.55
C VAL A 267 13.29 -3.36 7.38
N GLN A 268 13.71 -3.52 8.64
CA GLN A 268 12.92 -4.26 9.61
C GLN A 268 11.79 -3.35 10.10
N LEU A 269 10.57 -3.65 9.66
CA LEU A 269 9.37 -2.89 9.99
C LEU A 269 8.53 -3.67 11.02
N THR A 270 7.99 -2.97 12.01
CA THR A 270 7.10 -3.57 12.99
C THR A 270 5.82 -2.77 13.10
N TYR A 271 4.69 -3.48 13.07
CA TYR A 271 3.38 -2.94 13.36
C TYR A 271 3.01 -3.25 14.80
N GLY A 272 2.57 -2.23 15.54
CA GLY A 272 2.23 -2.37 16.95
C GLY A 272 0.78 -2.72 17.21
N SER A 273 0.40 -2.75 18.48
CA SER A 273 -0.97 -3.05 18.93
C SER A 273 -2.03 -2.08 18.40
N ARG A 274 -1.62 -0.88 17.95
CA ARG A 274 -2.49 0.11 17.29
C ARG A 274 -2.44 0.06 15.76
N PHE A 275 -1.79 -0.94 15.18
CA PHE A 275 -1.56 -1.08 13.74
C PHE A 275 -0.73 0.07 13.14
N GLU A 276 0.08 0.74 13.99
CA GLU A 276 0.95 1.83 13.58
C GLU A 276 2.39 1.31 13.42
N PRO A 277 3.05 1.55 12.28
CA PRO A 277 4.37 1.01 12.01
C PRO A 277 5.50 1.85 12.62
N TRP A 278 6.62 1.21 12.94
CA TRP A 278 7.90 1.88 13.13
C TRP A 278 9.05 1.03 12.59
N ILE A 279 10.14 1.70 12.23
CA ILE A 279 11.38 1.08 11.78
C ILE A 279 12.19 0.65 13.00
N GLN A 280 12.57 -0.63 13.04
CA GLN A 280 13.47 -1.20 14.05
C GLN A 280 14.92 -1.29 13.57
N GLY A 281 15.12 -1.45 12.26
CA GLY A 281 16.45 -1.66 11.67
C GLY A 281 16.44 -1.32 10.19
N VAL A 282 17.60 -0.91 9.69
CA VAL A 282 17.83 -0.67 8.25
C VAL A 282 19.22 -1.17 7.91
N ASP A 283 19.31 -2.02 6.90
CA ASP A 283 20.58 -2.51 6.37
C ASP A 283 20.70 -2.18 4.89
N LYS A 284 21.91 -1.81 4.48
CA LYS A 284 22.25 -1.65 3.06
C LYS A 284 22.46 -3.04 2.45
N LEU A 285 21.84 -3.30 1.31
CA LEU A 285 22.09 -4.48 0.51
C LEU A 285 23.31 -4.20 -0.38
N LEU A 286 24.31 -5.07 -0.33
CA LEU A 286 25.45 -4.98 -1.24
C LEU A 286 24.99 -5.41 -2.64
N LYS A 287 25.36 -4.62 -3.65
CA LYS A 287 25.26 -5.05 -5.05
C LYS A 287 26.37 -6.04 -5.35
#